data_AF-A0A7S3BIB2-F1
#
_entry.id   AF-A0A7S3BIB2-F1
#
_cell.length_a   1.000
_cell.length_b   1.000
_cell.length_c   1.000
_cell.angle_alpha   90.00
_cell.angle_beta   90.00
_cell.angle_gamma   90.00
#
_symmetry.space_group_name_H-M   'P 1'
#
loop_
_entity.id
_entity.type
_entity.pdbx_description
1 polymer ?
#
loop_
_entity_poly.entity_id
_entity_poly.type
_entity_poly.pdbx_seq_one_letter_code
_entity_poly.pdbx_strand_id
1 'polypeptide(L)'
;RFPADCAARFAEQPDFARWGAQLQVLGLDLRDLRRVQRFAEELSRAVPHLDILINNACQTVRRPPAYYRHLMGLEATAGEWLGHGAQRVLEVEQGSWKGG
;
A
#
# COMPACT_ATOMS: atom_id res chain seq x y z
N ARG A 1 -0.62 -0.93 -7.08
CA ARG A 1 -1.58 -0.32 -8.05
C ARG A 1 -3.00 -0.24 -7.48
N PHE A 2 -3.45 -1.26 -6.76
CA PHE A 2 -4.78 -1.30 -6.12
C PHE A 2 -4.61 -1.64 -4.63
N PRO A 3 -4.15 -0.68 -3.79
CA PRO A 3 -3.88 -0.95 -2.37
C PRO A 3 -5.11 -1.33 -1.55
N ALA A 4 -6.32 -0.85 -1.88
CA ALA A 4 -7.53 -1.19 -1.12
C ALA A 4 -7.97 -2.63 -1.39
N ASP A 5 -8.01 -3.04 -2.66
CA ASP A 5 -8.25 -4.44 -3.05
C ASP A 5 -7.19 -5.38 -2.47
N CYS A 6 -5.92 -4.96 -2.45
CA CYS A 6 -4.84 -5.72 -1.82
C CYS A 6 -5.09 -5.94 -0.32
N ALA A 7 -5.42 -4.87 0.42
CA ALA A 7 -5.71 -4.93 1.85
C ALA A 7 -6.93 -5.83 2.13
N ALA A 8 -7.98 -5.74 1.31
CA ALA A 8 -9.18 -6.56 1.46
C ALA A 8 -8.88 -8.06 1.33
N ARG A 9 -8.11 -8.44 0.31
CA ARG A 9 -7.72 -9.84 0.08
C ARG A 9 -6.81 -10.40 1.17
N PHE A 10 -5.96 -9.57 1.76
CA PHE A 10 -5.16 -9.98 2.92
C PHE A 10 -6.04 -10.16 4.16
N ALA A 11 -7.03 -9.29 4.39
CA ALA A 11 -7.95 -9.40 5.51
C ALA A 11 -8.84 -10.67 5.45
N GLU A 12 -9.10 -11.20 4.25
CA GLU A 12 -9.83 -12.45 4.03
C GLU A 12 -9.01 -13.71 4.33
N GLN A 13 -7.69 -13.61 4.60
CA GLN A 13 -6.89 -14.80 4.90
C GLN A 13 -7.29 -15.42 6.25
N PRO A 14 -7.42 -16.76 6.35
CA PRO A 14 -7.91 -17.43 7.55
C PRO A 14 -7.12 -17.12 8.84
N ASP A 15 -5.83 -16.82 8.70
CA ASP A 15 -4.91 -16.53 9.81
C ASP A 15 -4.56 -15.05 9.93
N PHE A 16 -5.27 -14.16 9.21
CA PHE A 16 -5.02 -12.71 9.21
C PHE A 16 -4.93 -12.13 10.63
N ALA A 17 -5.75 -12.59 11.56
CA ALA A 17 -5.74 -12.14 12.95
C ALA A 17 -4.37 -12.32 13.65
N ARG A 18 -3.50 -13.20 13.15
CA ARG A 18 -2.17 -13.48 13.73
C ARG A 18 -1.09 -12.50 13.28
N TRP A 19 -1.22 -11.93 12.09
CA TRP A 19 -0.15 -11.14 11.44
C TRP A 19 -0.63 -9.82 10.84
N GLY A 20 -1.93 -9.63 10.65
CA GLY A 20 -2.52 -8.48 9.97
C GLY A 20 -2.20 -7.14 10.64
N ALA A 21 -2.04 -7.12 11.97
CA ALA A 21 -1.61 -5.93 12.71
C ALA A 21 -0.18 -5.45 12.35
N GLN A 22 0.64 -6.32 11.75
CA GLN A 22 2.00 -6.00 11.31
C GLN A 22 2.06 -5.68 9.81
N LEU A 23 0.97 -5.90 9.07
CA LEU A 23 0.91 -5.62 7.64
C LEU A 23 0.65 -4.13 7.38
N GLN A 24 1.48 -3.53 6.55
CA GLN A 24 1.24 -2.21 5.97
C GLN A 24 1.16 -2.34 4.45
N VAL A 25 0.09 -1.80 3.86
CA VAL A 25 -0.13 -1.81 2.40
C VAL A 25 0.00 -0.38 1.89
N LEU A 26 0.90 -0.16 0.94
CA LEU A 26 1.20 1.16 0.40
C LEU A 26 1.09 1.17 -1.13
N GLY A 27 0.51 2.26 -1.66
CA GLY A 27 0.52 2.53 -3.09
C GLY A 27 1.80 3.25 -3.49
N LEU A 28 2.69 2.57 -4.22
CA LEU A 28 3.91 3.17 -4.76
C LEU A 28 4.03 2.91 -6.27
N ASP A 29 4.23 3.97 -7.04
CA ASP A 29 4.58 3.88 -8.47
C ASP A 29 6.09 3.94 -8.63
N LEU A 30 6.71 2.79 -8.92
CA LEU A 30 8.16 2.67 -9.04
C LEU A 30 8.74 3.43 -10.25
N ARG A 31 7.90 3.94 -11.15
CA ARG A 31 8.32 4.79 -12.27
C ARG A 31 8.58 6.24 -11.84
N ASP A 32 8.04 6.67 -10.69
CA ASP A 32 8.31 7.99 -10.12
C ASP A 32 9.45 7.89 -9.08
N LEU A 33 10.68 8.05 -9.56
CA LEU A 33 11.88 7.91 -8.73
C LEU A 33 11.90 8.87 -7.52
N ARG A 34 11.32 10.06 -7.64
CA ARG A 34 11.28 11.02 -6.53
C ARG A 34 10.42 10.51 -5.38
N ARG A 35 9.27 9.91 -5.70
CA ARG A 35 8.39 9.28 -4.69
C ARG A 35 9.05 8.08 -4.04
N VAL A 36 9.76 7.25 -4.83
CA VAL A 36 10.51 6.10 -4.30
C VAL A 36 11.60 6.56 -3.33
N GLN A 37 12.36 7.58 -3.68
CA GLN A 37 13.41 8.11 -2.80
C GLN A 37 12.81 8.65 -1.49
N ARG A 38 11.75 9.47 -1.58
CA ARG A 38 11.06 9.98 -0.39
C ARG A 38 10.53 8.84 0.49
N PHE A 39 9.97 7.80 -0.11
CA PHE A 39 9.50 6.62 0.62
C PHE A 39 10.65 5.90 1.34
N ALA A 40 11.80 5.72 0.70
CA ALA A 40 12.96 5.10 1.32
C ALA A 40 13.49 5.91 2.53
N GLU A 41 13.53 7.24 2.40
CA GLU A 41 13.90 8.14 3.50
C GLU A 41 12.91 8.02 4.67
N GLU A 42 11.60 7.97 4.39
CA GLU A 42 10.58 7.80 5.42
C GLU A 42 10.65 6.42 6.08
N LEU A 43 10.82 5.36 5.30
CA LEU A 43 10.96 3.99 5.80
C LEU A 43 12.16 3.88 6.76
N SER A 44 13.31 4.46 6.40
CA SER A 44 14.51 4.44 7.24
C SER A 44 14.35 5.16 8.59
N ARG A 45 13.40 6.09 8.69
CA ARG A 45 13.04 6.77 9.95
C ARG A 45 11.98 6.01 10.74
N ALA A 46 11.11 5.28 10.05
CA ALA A 46 9.98 4.56 10.65
C ALA A 46 10.39 3.22 11.26
N VAL A 47 11.39 2.55 10.70
CA VAL A 47 11.89 1.26 11.21
C VAL A 47 13.40 1.29 11.47
N PRO A 48 13.87 0.67 12.55
CA PRO A 48 15.29 0.72 12.93
C PRO A 48 16.20 -0.12 12.00
N HIS A 49 15.64 -1.12 11.32
CA HIS A 49 16.36 -2.00 10.40
C HIS A 49 15.42 -2.55 9.32
N LEU A 50 16.01 -2.98 8.20
CA LEU A 50 15.33 -3.68 7.10
C LEU A 50 16.07 -4.99 6.84
N ASP A 51 15.48 -6.13 7.19
CA ASP A 51 16.13 -7.44 7.02
C ASP A 51 16.03 -7.96 5.60
N ILE A 52 14.85 -7.81 4.99
CA ILE A 52 14.51 -8.45 3.71
C ILE A 52 13.81 -7.46 2.80
N LEU A 53 14.33 -7.33 1.57
CA LEU A 53 13.68 -6.62 0.48
C LEU A 53 13.38 -7.61 -0.66
N ILE A 54 12.11 -7.78 -0.98
CA ILE A 54 11.67 -8.64 -2.08
C ILE A 54 11.23 -7.78 -3.27
N ASN A 55 12.04 -7.78 -4.33
CA ASN A 55 11.72 -7.09 -5.58
C ASN A 55 10.78 -7.92 -6.46
N ASN A 56 9.51 -7.97 -6.08
CA ASN A 56 8.48 -8.72 -6.81
C ASN A 56 7.86 -7.90 -7.98
N ALA A 57 8.04 -6.58 -8.01
CA ALA A 57 7.41 -5.74 -9.02
C ALA A 57 7.95 -6.04 -10.42
N CYS A 58 7.06 -6.33 -11.36
CA CYS A 58 7.39 -6.59 -12.75
C CYS A 58 6.60 -5.69 -13.70
N GLN A 59 7.14 -5.46 -14.89
CA GLN A 59 6.42 -4.77 -15.95
C GLN A 59 5.30 -5.67 -16.49
N THR A 60 4.07 -5.16 -16.53
CA THR A 60 2.90 -5.91 -17.00
C THR A 60 2.39 -5.40 -18.33
N VAL A 61 1.75 -6.27 -19.11
CA VAL A 61 1.03 -5.87 -20.33
C VAL A 61 -0.13 -4.96 -19.94
N ARG A 62 -0.19 -3.77 -20.57
CA ARG A 62 -1.25 -2.79 -20.30
C ARG A 62 -2.60 -3.31 -20.81
N ARG A 63 -3.49 -3.70 -19.90
CA ARG A 63 -4.90 -3.97 -20.20
C ARG A 63 -5.70 -2.66 -20.33
N PRO A 64 -6.79 -2.64 -21.14
CA PRO A 64 -7.70 -1.51 -21.21
C PRO A 64 -8.29 -1.16 -19.83
N PRO A 65 -8.60 0.11 -19.53
CA PRO A 65 -9.16 0.52 -18.24
C PRO A 65 -10.41 -0.26 -17.82
N ALA A 66 -11.27 -0.62 -18.78
CA ALA A 66 -12.48 -1.42 -18.55
C ALA A 66 -12.22 -2.76 -17.85
N TYR A 67 -11.04 -3.37 -18.06
CA TYR A 67 -10.64 -4.61 -17.40
C TYR A 67 -10.63 -4.49 -15.87
N TYR A 68 -10.30 -3.31 -15.34
CA TYR A 68 -10.16 -3.05 -13.91
C TYR A 68 -11.41 -2.44 -13.29
N ARG A 69 -12.52 -2.30 -14.03
CA ARG A 69 -13.74 -1.62 -13.55
C ARG A 69 -14.25 -2.18 -12.22
N HIS A 70 -14.16 -3.49 -12.03
CA HIS A 70 -14.59 -4.17 -10.80
C HIS A 70 -13.77 -3.77 -9.56
N LEU A 71 -12.53 -3.28 -9.74
CA LEU A 71 -11.67 -2.83 -8.64
C LEU A 71 -11.89 -1.35 -8.30
N MET A 72 -12.34 -0.54 -9.27
CA MET A 72 -12.39 0.92 -9.12
C MET A 72 -13.38 1.40 -8.07
N GLY A 73 -14.44 0.64 -7.79
CA GLY A 73 -15.39 0.97 -6.72
C GLY A 73 -14.70 0.98 -5.35
N LEU A 74 -13.97 -0.09 -5.03
CA LEU A 74 -13.24 -0.23 -3.77
C LEU A 74 -12.08 0.75 -3.66
N GLU A 75 -11.36 0.96 -4.77
CA GLU A 75 -10.24 1.91 -4.80
C GLU A 75 -10.69 3.37 -4.65
N ALA A 76 -11.91 3.71 -5.07
CA ALA A 76 -12.49 5.04 -4.83
C ALA A 76 -12.82 5.29 -3.35
N THR A 77 -13.12 4.23 -2.59
CA THR A 77 -13.40 4.29 -1.14
C THR A 77 -12.15 4.08 -0.27
N ALA A 78 -10.97 3.97 -0.89
CA ALA A 78 -9.74 3.59 -0.19
C ALA A 78 -9.43 4.49 1.02
N GLY A 79 -9.62 5.82 0.89
CA GLY A 79 -9.40 6.77 1.99
C GLY A 79 -10.27 6.50 3.23
N GLU A 80 -11.46 5.91 3.07
CA GLU A 80 -12.39 5.57 4.16
C GLU A 80 -12.13 4.15 4.71
N TRP A 81 -11.71 3.22 3.86
CA TRP A 81 -11.52 1.80 4.20
C TRP A 81 -10.32 1.53 5.12
N LEU A 82 -9.32 2.39 5.05
CA LEU A 82 -8.05 2.25 5.77
C LEU A 82 -8.08 2.79 7.21
N GLY A 83 -9.27 3.22 7.67
CA GLY A 83 -9.51 3.72 9.01
C GLY A 83 -9.83 2.65 10.08
N HIS A 84 -10.19 1.41 9.69
CA HIS A 84 -10.85 0.49 10.65
C HIS A 84 -10.28 -0.94 10.76
N GLY A 85 -9.30 -1.36 9.95
CA GLY A 85 -8.73 -2.72 10.07
C GLY A 85 -7.48 -3.01 9.24
N ALA A 86 -7.21 -2.21 8.21
CA ALA A 86 -5.95 -2.17 7.49
C ALA A 86 -5.31 -0.81 7.79
N GLN A 87 -4.40 -0.77 8.76
CA GLN A 87 -3.84 0.50 9.22
C GLN A 87 -3.04 1.19 8.10
N ARG A 88 -3.54 2.38 7.72
CA ARG A 88 -2.86 3.49 7.02
C ARG A 88 -2.24 3.18 5.66
N VAL A 89 -2.94 3.52 4.56
CA VAL A 89 -2.22 4.04 3.39
C VAL A 89 -1.73 5.42 3.77
N LEU A 90 -0.42 5.59 3.72
CA LEU A 90 0.21 6.89 3.76
C LEU A 90 -0.12 7.59 2.44
N GLU A 91 -1.10 8.49 2.44
CA GLU A 91 -1.18 9.50 1.38
C GLU A 91 0.01 10.44 1.56
N VAL A 92 0.97 10.30 0.66
CA VAL A 92 2.03 11.29 0.46
C VAL A 92 1.42 12.49 -0.26
N GLU A 93 0.48 13.18 0.38
CA GLU A 93 0.05 14.51 -0.02
C GLU A 93 0.41 15.51 1.08
N GLN A 94 1.52 16.22 0.83
CA GLN A 94 1.86 17.55 1.37
C GLN A 94 1.90 17.81 2.88
N GLY A 95 2.04 16.81 3.77
CA GLY A 95 2.12 17.10 5.21
C GLY A 95 2.88 16.07 6.01
N SER A 96 3.74 16.56 6.91
CA SER A 96 4.53 15.80 7.88
C SER A 96 3.77 14.65 8.56
N TRP A 97 4.42 13.50 8.66
CA TRP A 97 4.00 12.36 9.49
C TRP A 97 3.82 12.78 10.95
N LYS A 98 2.68 12.44 11.56
CA LYS A 98 2.49 12.44 13.02
C LYS A 98 2.36 10.99 13.48
N GLY A 99 3.41 10.52 14.12
CA GLY A 99 3.45 9.22 14.78
C GLY A 99 2.40 9.11 15.87
N GLY A 100 1.82 7.92 15.97
CA GLY A 100 1.06 7.43 17.12
C GLY A 100 1.67 6.10 17.52
#